data_AF-G8BIV0-F1
#
_entry.id   AF-G8BIV0-F1
#
_cell.length_a   1.000
_cell.length_b   1.000
_cell.length_c   1.000
_cell.angle_alpha   90.00
_cell.angle_beta   90.00
_cell.angle_gamma   90.00
#
_symmetry.space_group_name_H-M   'P 1'
#
loop_
_entity.id
_entity.type
_entity.pdbx_description
1 polymer ?
#
loop_
_entity_poly.entity_id
_entity_poly.type
_entity_poly.pdbx_seq_one_letter_code
_entity_poly.pdbx_strand_id
1 'polypeptide(L)'
;MLLLPFSHAIGLLVPPSKNNQRPSLDNLQQCLSYELGANDVLFLTIKSIEKLQSQDLNLLILDSVGNKLRDQPNLERFASPIELIINPQGVTDEGDIPLELKDRDLPPSKLVHICFYNTFNDLSWSFKPRTYEFEINVNIKDDIKTTDYQVYKQFFAYLDKDLNEGEFDNKMNMVALDLDNIVAKLHNSDDVLKELLNHEFKLRDTNEEIFSGYTFISIVLCATIGVCGAIQLLYYILYLRRVVK
;
A
#
# COMPACT_ATOMS: atom_id res chain seq x y z
N MET A 1 24.19 -1.99 36.17
CA MET A 1 22.96 -1.29 35.74
C MET A 1 22.69 -1.76 34.32
N LEU A 2 21.79 -2.73 34.14
CA LEU A 2 21.48 -3.35 32.85
C LEU A 2 20.66 -2.35 32.03
N LEU A 3 21.28 -1.76 31.01
CA LEU A 3 20.60 -0.99 29.97
C LEU A 3 19.86 -2.00 29.09
N LEU A 4 18.53 -2.08 29.24
CA LEU A 4 17.69 -2.78 28.28
C LEU A 4 17.81 -2.06 26.92
N PRO A 5 18.03 -2.79 25.80
CA PRO A 5 17.96 -2.18 24.48
C PRO A 5 16.52 -1.70 24.27
N PHE A 6 16.34 -0.39 24.08
CA PHE A 6 15.03 0.20 23.87
C PHE A 6 14.44 -0.29 22.54
N SER A 7 13.58 -1.29 22.62
CA SER A 7 12.70 -1.72 21.52
C SER A 7 11.48 -0.80 21.51
N HIS A 8 11.55 0.30 20.75
CA HIS A 8 10.38 1.16 20.50
C HIS A 8 9.57 0.56 19.35
N ALA A 9 8.68 -0.37 19.68
CA ALA A 9 7.63 -0.81 18.79
C ALA A 9 6.42 0.14 18.95
N ILE A 10 6.00 0.77 17.86
CA ILE A 10 4.82 1.63 17.80
C ILE A 10 3.75 0.89 17.00
N GLY A 11 2.60 0.65 17.63
CA GLY A 11 1.40 0.21 16.91
C GLY A 11 0.77 1.39 16.19
N LEU A 12 0.50 1.23 14.89
CA LEU A 12 -0.07 2.27 14.04
C LEU A 12 -1.41 1.83 13.46
N LEU A 13 -2.35 2.77 13.46
CA LEU A 13 -3.69 2.61 12.92
C LEU A 13 -3.86 3.56 11.73
N VAL A 14 -4.02 3.00 10.53
CA VAL A 14 -4.13 3.79 9.29
C VAL A 14 -5.53 3.64 8.70
N PRO A 15 -6.41 4.65 8.88
CA PRO A 15 -7.78 4.57 8.41
C PRO A 15 -7.86 4.66 6.88
N PRO A 16 -8.87 4.04 6.26
CA PRO A 16 -9.06 4.06 4.82
C PRO A 16 -9.36 5.46 4.28
N SER A 17 -8.73 5.82 3.16
CA SER A 17 -8.90 7.12 2.50
C SER A 17 -9.66 6.96 1.18
N LYS A 18 -10.80 7.65 1.06
CA LYS A 18 -11.73 7.54 -0.07
C LYS A 18 -11.24 8.24 -1.35
N ASN A 19 -10.30 9.18 -1.25
CA ASN A 19 -9.89 10.05 -2.35
C ASN A 19 -8.43 9.86 -2.79
N ASN A 20 -7.79 8.74 -2.44
CA ASN A 20 -6.34 8.58 -2.63
C ASN A 20 -5.56 9.81 -2.14
N GLN A 21 -6.02 10.42 -1.04
CA GLN A 21 -5.35 11.59 -0.47
C GLN A 21 -3.97 11.14 -0.02
N ARG A 22 -2.98 11.46 -0.84
CA ARG A 22 -1.58 11.18 -0.54
C ARG A 22 -1.10 12.16 0.53
N PRO A 23 -0.34 11.67 1.52
CA PRO A 23 0.35 12.55 2.45
C PRO A 23 1.24 13.53 1.70
N SER A 24 1.33 14.75 2.21
CA SER A 24 2.21 15.81 1.72
C SER A 24 2.78 16.57 2.91
N LEU A 25 3.77 17.45 2.70
CA LEU A 25 4.28 18.33 3.75
C LEU A 25 3.17 19.16 4.43
N ASP A 26 2.14 19.54 3.68
CA ASP A 26 0.98 20.29 4.20
C ASP A 26 -0.02 19.39 4.96
N ASN A 27 0.06 18.07 4.77
CA ASN A 27 -0.83 17.09 5.37
C ASN A 27 -0.06 15.86 5.88
N LEU A 28 0.53 16.02 7.07
CA LEU A 28 1.34 15.01 7.75
C LEU A 28 0.56 14.18 8.79
N GLN A 29 -0.78 14.16 8.73
CA GLN A 29 -1.61 13.53 9.78
C GLN A 29 -1.37 12.03 9.97
N GLN A 30 -0.90 11.35 8.94
CA GLN A 30 -0.59 9.90 8.95
C GLN A 30 0.92 9.63 8.86
N CYS A 31 1.73 10.59 9.31
CA CYS A 31 3.18 10.53 9.23
C CYS A 31 3.83 10.52 10.62
N LEU A 32 4.91 9.75 10.74
CA LEU A 32 5.85 9.83 11.85
C LEU A 32 7.05 10.68 11.41
N SER A 33 7.38 11.69 12.19
CA SER A 33 8.50 12.59 11.91
C SER A 33 9.65 12.30 12.84
N TYR A 34 10.84 12.08 12.28
CA TYR A 34 12.07 11.86 13.04
C TYR A 34 13.11 12.91 12.66
N GLU A 35 13.83 13.40 13.67
CA GLU A 35 15.01 14.22 13.45
C GLU A 35 16.25 13.31 13.35
N LEU A 36 17.04 13.52 12.31
CA LEU A 36 18.23 12.76 11.94
C LEU A 36 19.43 13.71 11.91
N GLY A 37 20.56 13.23 12.43
CA GLY A 37 21.88 13.81 12.25
C GLY A 37 22.37 13.69 10.81
N ALA A 38 23.46 14.41 10.50
CA ALA A 38 23.98 14.50 9.14
C ALA A 38 24.37 13.13 8.55
N ASN A 39 24.83 12.17 9.37
CA ASN A 39 25.33 10.88 8.92
C ASN A 39 24.47 9.70 9.42
N ASP A 40 23.24 9.99 9.86
CA ASP A 40 22.41 8.97 10.49
C ASP A 40 21.69 8.14 9.43
N VAL A 41 21.59 6.84 9.69
CA VAL A 41 20.83 5.92 8.85
C VAL A 41 19.61 5.45 9.62
N LEU A 42 18.45 5.53 8.97
CA LEU A 42 17.18 5.10 9.56
C LEU A 42 16.86 3.69 9.08
N PHE A 43 16.73 2.78 10.05
CA PHE A 43 16.26 1.41 9.85
C PHE A 43 14.80 1.33 10.26
N LEU A 44 13.94 1.01 9.30
CA LEU A 44 12.50 0.87 9.49
C LEU A 44 12.12 -0.61 9.34
N THR A 45 11.58 -1.20 10.40
CA THR A 45 11.05 -2.56 10.39
C THR A 45 9.53 -2.51 10.55
N ILE A 46 8.80 -3.10 9.62
CA ILE A 46 7.33 -3.15 9.64
C ILE A 46 6.87 -4.59 9.81
N LYS A 47 6.03 -4.84 10.82
CA LYS A 47 5.56 -6.16 11.23
C LYS A 47 4.04 -6.24 11.27
N SER A 48 3.53 -7.47 11.20
CA SER A 48 2.12 -7.79 11.45
C SER A 48 1.15 -7.12 10.47
N ILE A 49 1.54 -6.96 9.20
CA ILE A 49 0.65 -6.45 8.15
C ILE A 49 -0.34 -7.57 7.79
N GLU A 50 -1.61 -7.40 8.15
CA GLU A 50 -2.71 -8.24 7.65
C GLU A 50 -2.96 -7.91 6.18
N LYS A 51 -3.19 -8.92 5.34
CA LYS A 51 -3.62 -8.72 3.95
C LYS A 51 -5.11 -8.40 3.89
N LEU A 52 -5.50 -7.20 3.47
CA LEU A 52 -6.90 -6.83 3.29
C LEU A 52 -7.30 -6.83 1.81
N GLN A 53 -8.40 -7.50 1.48
CA GLN A 53 -8.88 -7.50 0.09
C GLN A 53 -9.37 -6.11 -0.32
N SER A 54 -9.04 -5.73 -1.56
CA SER A 54 -9.44 -4.46 -2.17
C SER A 54 -8.93 -3.20 -1.45
N GLN A 55 -7.92 -3.34 -0.57
CA GLN A 55 -7.24 -2.25 0.10
C GLN A 55 -5.72 -2.41 -0.06
N ASP A 56 -5.00 -1.32 -0.23
CA ASP A 56 -3.56 -1.30 -0.31
C ASP A 56 -3.01 -0.38 0.78
N LEU A 57 -2.11 -0.90 1.62
CA LEU A 57 -1.30 -0.10 2.53
C LEU A 57 -0.06 0.40 1.77
N ASN A 58 0.09 1.72 1.67
CA ASN A 58 1.20 2.35 0.95
C ASN A 58 2.11 3.12 1.91
N LEU A 59 3.39 3.25 1.53
CA LEU A 59 4.42 3.97 2.26
C LEU A 59 5.00 5.08 1.40
N LEU A 60 5.07 6.29 1.96
CA LEU A 60 5.73 7.44 1.36
C LEU A 60 6.68 8.05 2.39
N ILE A 61 7.93 8.26 2.00
CA ILE A 61 8.95 8.86 2.86
C ILE A 61 9.43 10.14 2.21
N LEU A 62 9.29 11.24 2.95
CA LEU A 62 9.62 12.59 2.51
C LEU A 62 10.73 13.17 3.39
N ASP A 63 11.59 13.98 2.81
CA ASP A 63 12.48 14.88 3.57
C ASP A 63 11.74 16.16 3.99
N SER A 64 12.42 17.08 4.67
CA SER A 64 11.82 18.32 5.16
C SER A 64 11.48 19.33 4.06
N VAL A 65 11.93 19.08 2.83
CA VAL A 65 11.72 19.94 1.65
C VAL A 65 10.68 19.34 0.71
N GLY A 66 10.26 18.09 0.97
CA GLY A 66 9.22 17.39 0.23
C GLY A 66 9.77 16.50 -0.87
N ASN A 67 11.09 16.31 -0.93
CA ASN A 67 11.70 15.34 -1.82
C ASN A 67 11.32 13.94 -1.35
N LYS A 68 10.97 13.09 -2.30
CA LYS A 68 10.61 11.70 -2.02
C LYS A 68 11.88 10.87 -1.86
N LEU A 69 12.15 10.43 -0.63
CA LEU A 69 13.21 9.47 -0.34
C LEU A 69 12.78 8.05 -0.69
N ARG A 70 11.48 7.74 -0.55
CA ARG A 70 10.89 6.44 -0.93
C ARG A 70 9.41 6.59 -1.23
N ASP A 71 8.94 5.92 -2.27
CA ASP A 71 7.52 5.79 -2.61
C ASP A 71 7.27 4.30 -2.89
N GLN A 72 6.59 3.60 -1.97
CA GLN A 72 6.38 2.16 -2.03
C GLN A 72 4.88 1.85 -1.96
N PRO A 73 4.25 1.54 -3.11
CA PRO A 73 2.86 1.09 -3.12
C PRO A 73 2.76 -0.37 -2.66
N ASN A 74 1.60 -0.71 -2.08
CA ASN A 74 1.19 -2.05 -1.68
C ASN A 74 2.28 -2.82 -0.91
N LEU A 75 2.47 -2.44 0.36
CA LEU A 75 3.40 -3.09 1.28
C LEU A 75 3.07 -4.57 1.54
N GLU A 76 1.82 -4.98 1.39
CA GLU A 76 1.38 -6.36 1.64
C GLU A 76 1.99 -7.38 0.67
N ARG A 77 2.52 -6.93 -0.47
CA ARG A 77 3.23 -7.80 -1.43
C ARG A 77 4.55 -8.33 -0.89
N PHE A 78 5.13 -7.67 0.12
CA PHE A 78 6.39 -8.08 0.71
C PHE A 78 6.18 -9.03 1.88
N ALA A 79 7.09 -9.99 2.04
CA ALA A 79 7.07 -10.87 3.20
C ALA A 79 7.34 -10.06 4.48
N SER A 80 6.52 -10.26 5.51
CA SER A 80 6.72 -9.64 6.82
C SER A 80 7.75 -10.44 7.63
N PRO A 81 8.70 -9.81 8.35
CA PRO A 81 8.89 -8.37 8.52
C PRO A 81 9.49 -7.69 7.28
N ILE A 82 9.00 -6.49 6.97
CA ILE A 82 9.58 -5.65 5.92
C ILE A 82 10.68 -4.80 6.56
N GLU A 83 11.92 -4.94 6.09
CA GLU A 83 13.07 -4.17 6.57
C GLU A 83 13.52 -3.17 5.50
N LEU A 84 13.55 -1.89 5.86
CA LEU A 84 13.91 -0.78 4.97
C LEU A 84 15.05 0.01 5.59
N ILE A 85 16.04 0.34 4.77
CA ILE A 85 17.19 1.16 5.13
C ILE A 85 17.08 2.47 4.35
N ILE A 86 17.05 3.59 5.05
CA ILE A 86 16.87 4.92 4.46
C ILE A 86 18.09 5.76 4.80
N ASN A 87 18.79 6.21 3.76
CA ASN A 87 19.83 7.22 3.88
C ASN A 87 19.21 8.58 3.50
N PRO A 88 19.04 9.51 4.45
CA PRO A 88 18.43 10.80 4.20
C PRO A 88 19.27 11.72 3.31
N GLN A 89 20.57 11.42 3.12
CA GLN A 89 21.43 12.24 2.24
C GLN A 89 21.10 12.13 0.75
N GLY A 90 20.20 11.21 0.36
CA GLY A 90 19.85 11.00 -1.04
C GLY A 90 21.02 10.44 -1.84
N VAL A 91 20.73 9.78 -2.95
CA VAL A 91 21.72 9.61 -4.02
C VAL A 91 21.86 10.98 -4.65
N THR A 92 23.02 11.62 -4.51
CA THR A 92 23.39 12.81 -5.28
C THR A 92 23.58 12.42 -6.75
N ASP A 93 22.50 12.15 -7.47
CA ASP A 93 22.49 12.31 -8.92
C ASP A 93 22.35 13.82 -9.17
N GLU A 94 23.49 14.49 -9.39
CA GLU A 94 23.61 15.93 -9.64
C GLU A 94 22.82 16.45 -10.87
N GLY A 95 22.02 15.60 -11.53
CA GLY A 95 21.33 15.88 -12.79
C GLY A 95 19.95 16.54 -12.68
N ASP A 96 19.22 16.37 -11.57
CA ASP A 96 17.78 16.72 -11.53
C ASP A 96 17.41 17.80 -10.51
N ILE A 97 18.37 18.62 -10.07
CA ILE A 97 18.06 19.82 -9.26
C ILE A 97 17.63 20.94 -10.22
N PRO A 98 16.39 21.46 -10.15
CA PRO A 98 16.00 22.64 -10.90
C PRO A 98 16.96 23.80 -10.57
N LEU A 99 17.50 24.47 -11.59
CA LEU A 99 18.46 25.56 -11.46
C LEU A 99 18.03 26.68 -10.48
N GLU A 100 16.73 26.80 -10.19
CA GLU A 100 16.18 27.76 -9.23
C GLU A 100 16.43 27.41 -7.74
N LEU A 101 16.88 26.20 -7.41
CA LEU A 101 17.24 25.80 -6.04
C LEU A 101 18.74 25.85 -5.72
N LYS A 102 19.60 26.12 -6.72
CA LYS A 102 21.07 26.06 -6.54
C LYS A 102 21.65 27.22 -5.71
N ASP A 103 20.88 28.30 -5.52
CA ASP A 103 21.30 29.56 -4.88
C ASP A 103 20.66 29.84 -3.51
N ARG A 104 19.96 28.87 -2.93
CA ARG A 104 19.50 28.98 -1.55
C ARG A 104 20.32 28.02 -0.71
N ASP A 105 21.12 28.57 0.21
CA ASP A 105 21.67 27.84 1.35
C ASP A 105 20.51 27.24 2.16
N LEU A 106 19.95 26.11 1.69
CA LEU A 106 18.99 25.34 2.46
C LEU A 106 19.79 24.65 3.57
N PRO A 107 19.44 24.88 4.84
CA PRO A 107 20.07 24.13 5.93
C PRO A 107 19.82 22.63 5.66
N PRO A 108 20.81 21.76 5.92
CA PRO A 108 20.65 20.33 5.70
C PRO A 108 19.40 19.85 6.44
N SER A 109 18.43 19.35 5.67
CA SER A 109 17.15 18.85 6.14
C SER A 109 17.38 17.69 7.11
N LYS A 110 17.23 17.96 8.41
CA LYS A 110 17.34 16.95 9.47
C LYS A 110 16.04 16.18 9.70
N LEU A 111 14.95 16.50 9.03
CA LEU A 111 13.65 15.89 9.31
C LEU A 111 13.26 14.92 8.21
N VAL A 112 12.88 13.71 8.61
CA VAL A 112 12.31 12.69 7.73
C VAL A 112 10.91 12.35 8.20
N HIS A 113 9.97 12.38 7.26
CA HIS A 113 8.56 12.07 7.46
C HIS A 113 8.25 10.71 6.84
N ILE A 114 7.90 9.73 7.67
CA ILE A 114 7.51 8.38 7.27
C ILE A 114 5.98 8.32 7.30
N CYS A 115 5.36 8.31 6.13
CA CYS A 115 3.91 8.40 5.98
C CYS A 115 3.30 7.10 5.48
N PHE A 116 2.15 6.74 6.04
CA PHE A 116 1.37 5.59 5.60
C PHE A 116 0.00 6.03 5.16
N TYR A 117 -0.51 5.44 4.08
CA TYR A 117 -1.86 5.74 3.63
C TYR A 117 -2.53 4.49 3.04
N ASN A 118 -3.79 4.30 3.45
CA ASN A 118 -4.62 3.15 3.10
C ASN A 118 -5.58 3.55 1.97
N THR A 119 -5.36 3.01 0.78
CA THR A 119 -6.21 3.24 -0.39
C THR A 119 -7.10 2.03 -0.62
N PHE A 120 -8.31 2.23 -1.14
CA PHE A 120 -9.20 1.13 -1.51
C PHE A 120 -9.84 1.39 -2.86
N ASN A 121 -9.95 0.34 -3.67
CA ASN A 121 -10.42 0.45 -5.05
C ASN A 121 -11.87 -0.01 -5.22
N ASP A 122 -12.42 -0.73 -4.23
CA ASP A 122 -13.80 -1.22 -4.30
C ASP A 122 -14.81 -0.16 -3.85
N LEU A 123 -15.66 0.27 -4.79
CA LEU A 123 -16.76 1.22 -4.58
C LEU A 123 -18.12 0.54 -4.39
N SER A 124 -18.17 -0.79 -4.28
CA SER A 124 -19.42 -1.54 -4.12
C SER A 124 -20.11 -1.17 -2.81
N TRP A 125 -21.45 -1.15 -2.83
CA TRP A 125 -22.27 -0.79 -1.67
C TRP A 125 -22.11 -1.76 -0.49
N SER A 126 -21.68 -2.99 -0.76
CA SER A 126 -21.40 -4.02 0.25
C SER A 126 -20.01 -3.92 0.87
N PHE A 127 -19.09 -3.20 0.24
CA PHE A 127 -17.72 -3.08 0.72
C PHE A 127 -17.65 -2.14 1.93
N LYS A 128 -17.00 -2.63 2.99
CA LYS A 128 -16.75 -1.87 4.22
C LYS A 128 -15.25 -1.78 4.42
N PRO A 129 -14.63 -0.63 4.13
CA PRO A 129 -13.18 -0.50 4.25
C PRO A 129 -12.78 -0.59 5.73
N ARG A 130 -11.70 -1.33 5.99
CA ARG A 130 -11.12 -1.55 7.32
C ARG A 130 -9.88 -0.68 7.52
N THR A 131 -9.62 -0.34 8.77
CA THR A 131 -8.38 0.32 9.22
C THR A 131 -7.26 -0.71 9.26
N TYR A 132 -6.08 -0.37 8.73
CA TYR A 132 -4.90 -1.21 8.93
C TYR A 132 -4.34 -1.02 10.34
N GLU A 133 -3.96 -2.13 10.96
CA GLU A 133 -3.22 -2.17 12.22
C GLU A 133 -1.93 -2.92 11.98
N PHE A 134 -0.80 -2.31 12.30
CA PHE A 134 0.52 -2.91 12.15
C PHE A 134 1.52 -2.31 13.12
N GLU A 135 2.63 -3.00 13.31
CA GLU A 135 3.70 -2.58 14.21
C GLU A 135 4.88 -2.04 13.41
N ILE A 136 5.41 -0.91 13.87
CA ILE A 136 6.62 -0.32 13.32
C ILE A 136 7.70 -0.25 14.40
N ASN A 137 8.92 -0.61 14.04
CA ASN A 137 10.11 -0.31 14.81
C ASN A 137 11.03 0.59 13.97
N VAL A 138 11.40 1.74 14.54
CA VAL A 138 12.34 2.68 13.94
C VAL A 138 13.60 2.70 14.77
N ASN A 139 14.73 2.37 14.14
CA ASN A 139 16.05 2.40 14.75
C ASN A 139 16.95 3.34 13.97
N ILE A 140 17.37 4.42 14.63
CA ILE A 140 18.28 5.41 14.06
C ILE A 140 19.67 5.06 14.56
N LYS A 141 20.61 4.86 13.63
CA LYS A 141 22.01 4.62 13.96
C LYS A 141 22.87 5.77 13.48
N ASP A 142 23.70 6.26 14.40
CA ASP A 142 24.71 7.26 14.13
C ASP A 142 25.89 6.61 13.38
N ASP A 143 26.25 7.18 12.24
CA ASP A 143 27.48 6.89 11.49
C ASP A 143 27.59 5.49 10.84
N ILE A 144 27.51 5.49 9.51
CA ILE A 144 27.88 4.39 8.60
C ILE A 144 29.26 3.82 8.97
N LYS A 145 30.23 4.65 9.36
CA LYS A 145 31.63 4.20 9.58
C LYS A 145 31.83 3.33 10.81
N THR A 146 30.92 3.37 11.78
CA THR A 146 31.01 2.56 13.01
C THR A 146 30.14 1.30 12.96
N THR A 147 29.28 1.20 11.94
CA THR A 147 28.40 0.05 11.75
C THR A 147 29.17 -1.09 11.10
N ASP A 148 29.24 -2.23 11.80
CA ASP A 148 29.90 -3.43 11.27
C ASP A 148 29.08 -4.05 10.11
N TYR A 149 29.41 -3.67 8.88
CA TYR A 149 28.80 -4.21 7.68
C TYR A 149 29.16 -5.68 7.40
N GLN A 150 30.09 -6.29 8.16
CA GLN A 150 30.39 -7.72 8.02
C GLN A 150 29.15 -8.57 8.29
N VAL A 151 28.22 -8.10 9.14
CA VAL A 151 26.94 -8.78 9.39
C VAL A 151 26.08 -8.87 8.12
N TYR A 152 26.20 -7.91 7.20
CA TYR A 152 25.44 -7.91 5.95
C TYR A 152 26.14 -8.65 4.80
N LYS A 153 27.43 -8.99 4.94
CA LYS A 153 28.15 -9.79 3.93
C LYS A 153 27.53 -11.16 3.69
N GLN A 154 26.85 -11.74 4.68
CA GLN A 154 26.14 -13.02 4.50
C GLN A 154 25.10 -12.98 3.37
N PHE A 155 24.54 -11.80 3.08
CA PHE A 155 23.58 -11.61 1.99
C PHE A 155 24.24 -11.46 0.62
N PHE A 156 25.54 -11.17 0.60
CA PHE A 156 26.35 -10.98 -0.60
C PHE A 156 27.46 -12.02 -0.76
N ALA A 157 27.47 -13.06 0.08
CA ALA A 157 28.52 -14.08 0.12
C ALA A 157 28.68 -14.84 -1.22
N TYR A 158 27.69 -14.78 -2.10
CA TYR A 158 27.79 -15.34 -3.45
C TYR A 158 28.69 -14.52 -4.40
N LEU A 159 28.97 -13.25 -4.08
CA LEU A 159 29.82 -12.34 -4.86
C LEU A 159 31.30 -12.43 -4.46
N ASP A 160 31.62 -13.06 -3.33
CA ASP A 160 32.95 -13.05 -2.70
C ASP A 160 33.86 -14.19 -3.23
N LYS A 161 34.05 -14.23 -4.54
CA LYS A 161 35.14 -15.01 -5.17
C LYS A 161 35.97 -14.06 -6.01
N ASP A 162 37.20 -13.77 -5.56
CA ASP A 162 38.28 -13.02 -6.24
C ASP A 162 37.92 -12.57 -7.66
N LEU A 163 37.24 -11.43 -7.75
CA LEU A 163 36.82 -10.84 -9.00
C LEU A 163 37.94 -9.92 -9.50
N ASN A 164 38.56 -10.31 -10.61
CA ASN A 164 39.43 -9.42 -11.37
C ASN A 164 38.58 -8.25 -11.90
N GLU A 165 39.07 -7.01 -11.92
CA GLU A 165 38.26 -5.80 -12.25
C GLU A 165 37.43 -5.95 -13.53
N GLY A 166 38.00 -6.55 -14.59
CA GLY A 166 37.28 -6.78 -15.85
C GLY A 166 36.17 -7.85 -15.79
N GLU A 167 36.23 -8.77 -14.82
CA GLU A 167 35.21 -9.80 -14.60
C GLU A 167 34.08 -9.28 -13.70
N PHE A 168 34.38 -8.30 -12.84
CA PHE A 168 33.39 -7.53 -12.08
C PHE A 168 32.51 -6.68 -13.02
N ASP A 169 33.10 -5.91 -13.92
CA ASP A 169 32.35 -5.08 -14.88
C ASP A 169 31.43 -5.92 -15.77
N ASN A 170 31.90 -7.10 -16.19
CA ASN A 170 31.11 -7.98 -17.02
C ASN A 170 29.93 -8.61 -16.26
N LYS A 171 30.13 -8.99 -14.98
CA LYS A 171 29.04 -9.46 -14.11
C LYS A 171 28.09 -8.32 -13.75
N MET A 172 28.58 -7.11 -13.54
CA MET A 172 27.74 -5.93 -13.27
C MET A 172 26.87 -5.59 -14.48
N ASN A 173 27.41 -5.67 -15.69
CA ASN A 173 26.64 -5.51 -16.93
C ASN A 173 25.60 -6.63 -17.11
N MET A 174 25.91 -7.88 -16.78
CA MET A 174 24.92 -8.96 -16.78
C MET A 174 23.81 -8.72 -15.75
N VAL A 175 24.15 -8.26 -14.55
CA VAL A 175 23.16 -7.91 -13.52
C VAL A 175 22.27 -6.75 -13.98
N ALA A 176 22.84 -5.73 -14.62
CA ALA A 176 22.07 -4.62 -15.20
C ALA A 176 21.11 -5.10 -16.30
N LEU A 177 21.55 -6.01 -17.18
CA LEU A 177 20.70 -6.60 -18.22
C LEU A 177 19.60 -7.49 -17.65
N ASP A 178 19.90 -8.30 -16.63
CA ASP A 178 18.90 -9.12 -15.94
C ASP A 178 17.90 -8.24 -15.19
N LEU A 179 18.35 -7.12 -14.61
CA LEU A 179 17.48 -6.14 -13.97
C LEU A 179 16.55 -5.49 -14.99
N ASP A 180 17.06 -5.04 -16.15
CA ASP A 180 16.24 -4.50 -17.24
C ASP A 180 15.21 -5.51 -17.75
N ASN A 181 15.59 -6.78 -17.87
CA ASN A 181 14.69 -7.85 -18.27
C ASN A 181 13.60 -8.10 -17.21
N ILE A 182 13.95 -8.06 -15.93
CA ILE A 182 12.99 -8.15 -14.82
C ILE A 182 12.06 -6.93 -14.82
N VAL A 183 12.57 -5.72 -15.03
CA VAL A 183 11.78 -4.48 -15.14
C VAL A 183 10.80 -4.57 -16.31
N ALA A 184 11.24 -5.03 -17.47
CA ALA A 184 10.38 -5.23 -18.63
C ALA A 184 9.29 -6.30 -18.37
N LYS A 185 9.63 -7.40 -17.70
CA LYS A 185 8.66 -8.42 -17.27
C LYS A 185 7.66 -7.89 -16.26
N LEU A 186 8.11 -7.06 -15.31
CA LEU A 186 7.26 -6.39 -14.34
C LEU A 186 6.27 -5.44 -15.02
N HIS A 187 6.73 -4.65 -15.99
CA HIS A 187 5.86 -3.75 -16.76
C HIS A 187 4.80 -4.54 -17.56
N ASN A 188 5.20 -5.61 -18.23
CA ASN A 188 4.27 -6.47 -18.95
C ASN A 188 3.26 -7.14 -18.00
N SER A 189 3.71 -7.57 -16.81
CA SER A 189 2.80 -8.10 -15.79
C SER A 189 1.84 -7.05 -15.25
N ASP A 190 2.26 -5.79 -15.10
CA ASP A 190 1.39 -4.69 -14.67
C ASP A 190 0.30 -4.39 -15.72
N ASP A 191 0.66 -4.45 -17.01
CA ASP A 191 -0.31 -4.27 -18.11
C ASP A 191 -1.32 -5.41 -18.16
N VAL A 192 -0.88 -6.67 -17.97
CA VAL A 192 -1.79 -7.83 -17.85
C VAL A 192 -2.69 -7.70 -16.61
N LEU A 193 -2.16 -7.25 -15.48
CA LEU A 193 -2.96 -7.03 -14.28
C LEU A 193 -4.02 -5.95 -14.49
N LYS A 194 -3.69 -4.84 -15.18
CA LYS A 194 -4.67 -3.81 -15.54
C LYS A 194 -5.77 -4.36 -16.45
N GLU A 195 -5.42 -5.19 -17.42
CA GLU A 195 -6.39 -5.84 -18.30
C GLU A 195 -7.32 -6.79 -17.52
N LEU A 196 -6.75 -7.61 -16.64
CA LEU A 196 -7.52 -8.50 -15.77
C LEU A 196 -8.45 -7.74 -14.82
N LEU A 197 -7.97 -6.64 -14.24
CA LEU A 197 -8.75 -5.76 -13.37
C LEU A 197 -9.92 -5.12 -14.14
N ASN A 198 -9.69 -4.71 -15.38
CA ASN A 198 -10.75 -4.20 -16.25
C ASN A 198 -11.78 -5.28 -16.60
N HIS A 199 -11.33 -6.51 -16.85
CA HIS A 199 -12.23 -7.65 -17.05
C HIS A 199 -13.06 -7.97 -15.80
N GLU A 200 -12.46 -7.94 -14.61
CA GLU A 200 -13.15 -8.14 -13.34
C GLU A 200 -14.24 -7.07 -13.14
N PHE A 201 -13.91 -5.78 -13.34
CA PHE A 201 -14.89 -4.70 -13.24
C PHE A 201 -16.06 -4.91 -14.22
N LYS A 202 -15.77 -5.25 -15.48
CA LYS A 202 -16.81 -5.49 -16.49
C LYS A 202 -17.71 -6.68 -16.14
N LEU A 203 -17.11 -7.77 -15.66
CA LEU A 203 -17.86 -8.95 -15.20
C LEU A 203 -18.73 -8.61 -13.98
N ARG A 204 -18.21 -7.79 -13.07
CA ARG A 204 -18.94 -7.33 -11.89
C ARG A 204 -20.12 -6.44 -12.24
N ASP A 205 -19.94 -5.45 -13.12
CA ASP A 205 -21.02 -4.55 -13.55
C ASP A 205 -22.12 -5.35 -14.28
N THR A 206 -21.73 -6.30 -15.13
CA THR A 206 -22.68 -7.22 -15.80
C THR A 206 -23.43 -8.07 -14.78
N ASN A 207 -22.74 -8.57 -13.74
CA ASN A 207 -23.36 -9.35 -12.68
C ASN A 207 -24.35 -8.52 -11.85
N GLU A 208 -23.99 -7.28 -11.52
CA GLU A 208 -24.87 -6.35 -10.79
C GLU A 208 -26.12 -5.98 -11.60
N GLU A 209 -25.97 -5.74 -12.91
CA GLU A 209 -27.10 -5.53 -13.82
C GLU A 209 -28.04 -6.74 -13.83
N ILE A 210 -27.49 -7.96 -13.96
CA ILE A 210 -28.26 -9.21 -13.93
C ILE A 210 -29.01 -9.36 -12.60
N PHE A 211 -28.33 -9.17 -11.46
CA PHE A 211 -28.96 -9.31 -10.13
C PHE A 211 -30.04 -8.25 -9.88
N SER A 212 -29.83 -7.01 -10.34
CA SER A 212 -30.85 -5.96 -10.25
C SER A 212 -32.11 -6.30 -11.06
N GLY A 213 -31.95 -6.90 -12.25
CA GLY A 213 -33.06 -7.39 -13.06
C GLY A 213 -33.84 -8.53 -12.38
N TYR A 214 -33.14 -9.53 -11.85
CA TYR A 214 -33.79 -10.65 -11.16
C TYR A 214 -34.52 -10.23 -9.87
N THR A 215 -33.93 -9.30 -9.10
CA THR A 215 -34.56 -8.79 -7.87
C THR A 215 -35.83 -8.00 -8.20
N PHE A 216 -35.81 -7.16 -9.23
CA PHE A 216 -37.00 -6.43 -9.67
C PHE A 216 -38.13 -7.39 -10.11
N ILE A 217 -37.83 -8.38 -10.95
CA ILE A 217 -38.82 -9.38 -11.40
C ILE A 217 -39.38 -10.17 -10.20
N SER A 218 -38.52 -10.56 -9.26
CA SER A 218 -38.93 -11.32 -8.07
C SER A 218 -39.86 -10.51 -7.17
N ILE A 219 -39.58 -9.21 -6.97
CA ILE A 219 -40.45 -8.32 -6.19
C ILE A 219 -41.84 -8.21 -6.85
N VAL A 220 -41.91 -8.06 -8.17
CA VAL A 220 -43.17 -8.00 -8.92
C VAL A 220 -43.95 -9.31 -8.80
N LEU A 221 -43.27 -10.46 -8.86
CA LEU A 221 -43.88 -11.78 -8.66
C LEU A 221 -44.46 -11.94 -7.25
N CYS A 222 -43.71 -11.57 -6.21
CA CYS A 222 -44.20 -11.60 -4.83
C CYS A 222 -45.40 -10.67 -4.62
N ALA A 223 -45.37 -9.48 -5.22
CA ALA A 223 -46.49 -8.53 -5.14
C ALA A 223 -47.76 -9.08 -5.81
N THR A 224 -47.65 -9.70 -6.99
CA THR A 224 -48.80 -10.28 -7.69
C THR A 224 -49.41 -11.46 -6.93
N ILE A 225 -48.58 -12.35 -6.36
CA ILE A 225 -49.05 -13.44 -5.49
C ILE A 225 -49.78 -12.88 -4.26
N GLY A 226 -49.23 -11.84 -3.62
CA GLY A 226 -49.88 -11.18 -2.48
C GLY A 226 -51.25 -10.59 -2.83
N VAL A 227 -51.36 -9.91 -3.98
CA VAL A 227 -52.63 -9.34 -4.45
C VAL A 227 -53.65 -10.42 -4.78
N CYS A 228 -53.25 -11.49 -5.50
CA CYS A 228 -54.14 -12.61 -5.79
C CYS A 228 -54.62 -13.32 -4.52
N GLY A 229 -53.74 -13.53 -3.54
CA GLY A 229 -54.09 -14.10 -2.24
C GLY A 229 -55.10 -13.25 -1.48
N ALA A 230 -54.92 -11.92 -1.47
CA ALA A 230 -55.85 -10.99 -0.84
C ALA A 230 -57.25 -11.02 -1.50
N ILE A 231 -57.31 -11.07 -2.83
CA ILE A 231 -58.56 -11.18 -3.58
C ILE A 231 -59.28 -12.49 -3.25
N GLN A 232 -58.56 -13.62 -3.21
CA GLN A 232 -59.13 -14.93 -2.84
C GLN A 232 -59.69 -14.91 -1.42
N LEU A 233 -58.96 -14.35 -0.45
CA LEU A 233 -59.41 -14.22 0.94
C LEU A 233 -60.69 -13.38 1.04
N LEU A 234 -60.74 -12.25 0.32
CA LEU A 234 -61.89 -11.35 0.32
C LEU A 234 -63.12 -12.00 -0.32
N TYR A 235 -62.93 -12.77 -1.40
CA TYR A 235 -63.99 -13.57 -2.02
C TYR A 235 -64.54 -14.62 -1.05
N TYR A 236 -63.68 -15.38 -0.37
CA TYR A 236 -64.10 -16.38 0.62
C TYR A 236 -64.88 -15.76 1.80
N ILE A 237 -64.44 -14.60 2.31
CA ILE A 237 -65.14 -13.88 3.39
C ILE A 237 -66.54 -13.45 2.94
N LEU A 238 -66.69 -12.91 1.72
CA LEU A 238 -67.99 -12.51 1.18
C LEU A 238 -68.90 -13.71 0.89
N TYR A 239 -68.35 -14.81 0.38
CA TYR A 239 -69.08 -16.05 0.13
C TYR A 239 -69.62 -16.66 1.42
N LEU A 240 -68.77 -16.80 2.45
CA LEU A 240 -69.18 -17.32 3.77
C LEU A 240 -70.26 -16.43 4.42
N ARG A 241 -70.13 -15.09 4.33
CA ARG A 241 -71.18 -14.18 4.80
C ARG A 241 -72.51 -14.31 4.07
N ARG A 242 -72.51 -14.78 2.82
CA ARG A 242 -73.71 -14.97 2.01
C ARG A 242 -74.43 -16.30 2.30
N VAL A 243 -73.69 -17.32 2.74
CA VAL A 243 -74.22 -18.66 3.09
C VAL A 243 -74.77 -18.71 4.52
N VAL A 244 -74.30 -17.85 5.43
CA VAL A 244 -74.73 -17.79 6.84
C VAL A 244 -75.98 -16.91 7.05
N LYS A 245 -76.57 -16.35 5.98
CA LYS A 245 -77.87 -15.64 6.00
C LYS A 245 -78.96 -16.52 5.42
#